data_AF-A0A9E1MXY9-F1
#
_entry.id   AF-A0A9E1MXY9-F1
#
_cell.length_a   1.000
_cell.length_b   1.000
_cell.length_c   1.000
_cell.angle_alpha   90.00
_cell.angle_beta   90.00
_cell.angle_gamma   90.00
#
_symmetry.space_group_name_H-M   'P 1'
#
loop_
_entity.id
_entity.type
_entity.pdbx_description
1 polymer ?
#
loop_
_entity_poly.entity_id
_entity_poly.type
_entity_poly.pdbx_seq_one_letter_code
_entity_poly.pdbx_strand_id
1 'polypeptide(L)'
;ECGFSPGKETRAYPGAPEQVEARQNLHRLVAEAREEAVDPVNRGNAIAPPEALHPVPGTKVANLMEPADDLPPQVSPDEVRGVLDRAMSLDSDVQMVYHAKNGQRLTLLVQPQRLAFKAESPVLVGLDRDEGERRTFVLDRIERLRIVE
;
A
#
# COMPACT_ATOMS: atom_id res chain seq x y z
N GLU A 1 39.02 -0.96 75.02
CA GLU A 1 38.40 -1.41 73.75
C GLU A 1 37.12 -0.60 73.56
N CYS A 2 37.10 0.34 72.60
CA CYS A 2 35.96 1.23 72.41
C CYS A 2 34.84 0.46 71.71
N GLY A 3 33.74 0.20 72.43
CA GLY A 3 32.53 -0.45 71.92
C GLY A 3 31.82 0.44 70.89
N PHE A 4 32.29 0.39 69.65
CA PHE A 4 31.65 1.08 68.53
C PHE A 4 30.48 0.23 68.03
N SER A 5 29.29 0.50 68.53
CA SER A 5 28.03 -0.02 67.99
C SER A 5 27.51 0.95 66.91
N PRO A 6 27.41 0.54 65.63
CA PRO A 6 26.90 1.40 64.57
C PRO A 6 25.48 1.86 64.88
N GLY A 7 25.17 3.13 64.58
CA GLY A 7 23.83 3.71 64.77
C GLY A 7 22.78 2.98 63.92
N LYS A 8 21.50 3.07 64.31
CA LYS A 8 20.40 2.35 63.63
C LYS A 8 20.25 2.65 62.14
N GLU A 9 20.78 3.78 61.67
CA GLU A 9 20.73 4.22 60.27
C GLU A 9 22.00 3.86 59.47
N THR A 10 22.95 3.14 60.07
CA THR A 10 24.17 2.75 59.36
C THR A 10 23.82 1.62 58.39
N ARG A 11 23.98 1.87 57.08
CA ARG A 11 23.72 0.89 56.02
C ARG A 11 24.58 -0.35 56.24
N ALA A 12 23.98 -1.45 56.70
CA ALA A 12 24.66 -2.71 56.87
C ALA A 12 24.99 -3.34 55.51
N TYR A 13 26.20 -3.91 55.40
CA TYR A 13 26.59 -4.73 54.26
C TYR A 13 26.93 -6.14 54.75
N PRO A 14 26.35 -7.20 54.15
CA PRO A 14 25.30 -7.16 53.12
C PRO A 14 23.99 -6.57 53.67
N GLY A 15 23.15 -6.02 52.78
CA GLY A 15 21.86 -5.43 53.16
C GLY A 15 20.95 -6.44 53.85
N ALA A 16 19.98 -5.96 54.62
CA ALA A 16 19.01 -6.83 55.30
C ALA A 16 18.33 -7.78 54.28
N PRO A 17 18.03 -9.03 54.66
CA PRO A 17 17.51 -10.04 53.73
C PRO A 17 16.24 -9.57 53.01
N GLU A 18 15.34 -8.88 53.72
CA GLU A 18 14.12 -8.27 53.17
C GLU A 18 14.41 -7.26 52.04
N GLN A 19 15.50 -6.49 52.14
CA GLN A 19 15.89 -5.50 51.12
C GLN A 19 16.44 -6.20 49.87
N VAL A 20 17.12 -7.33 50.04
CA VAL A 20 17.64 -8.14 48.94
C VAL A 20 16.49 -8.80 48.18
N GLU A 21 15.52 -9.36 48.90
CA GLU A 21 14.32 -9.97 48.33
C GLU A 21 13.45 -8.95 47.59
N ALA A 22 13.20 -7.78 48.20
CA ALA A 22 12.45 -6.70 47.56
C ALA A 22 13.11 -6.25 46.25
N ARG A 23 14.45 -6.15 46.23
CA ARG A 23 15.20 -5.82 45.03
C ARG A 23 15.09 -6.90 43.96
N GLN A 24 15.18 -8.18 44.32
CA GLN A 24 15.02 -9.28 43.38
C GLN A 24 13.61 -9.32 42.77
N ASN A 25 12.57 -9.08 43.58
CA ASN A 25 11.19 -9.00 43.11
C ASN A 25 10.98 -7.82 42.16
N LEU A 26 11.55 -6.64 42.46
CA LEU A 26 11.51 -5.50 41.54
C LEU A 26 12.21 -5.80 40.21
N HIS A 27 13.37 -6.46 40.25
CA HIS A 27 14.06 -6.86 39.03
C HIS A 27 13.25 -7.84 38.19
N ARG A 28 12.53 -8.78 38.83
CA ARG A 28 11.61 -9.71 38.15
C ARG A 28 10.46 -8.96 37.49
N LEU A 29 9.76 -8.09 38.22
CA LEU A 29 8.64 -7.32 37.69
C LEU A 29 9.04 -6.40 36.53
N VAL A 30 10.22 -5.78 36.59
CA VAL A 30 10.76 -4.95 35.51
C VAL A 30 11.13 -5.77 34.28
N ALA A 31 11.62 -7.00 34.47
CA ALA A 31 11.90 -7.91 33.37
C ALA A 31 10.60 -8.37 32.69
N GLU A 32 9.61 -8.81 33.46
CA GLU A 32 8.28 -9.20 32.98
C GLU A 32 7.61 -8.06 32.22
N ALA A 33 7.61 -6.84 32.77
CA ALA A 33 7.04 -5.66 32.10
C ALA A 33 7.79 -5.28 30.81
N ARG A 34 9.08 -5.59 30.68
CA ARG A 34 9.86 -5.38 29.45
C ARG A 34 9.58 -6.45 28.39
N GLU A 35 9.29 -7.68 28.81
CA GLU A 35 8.86 -8.76 27.93
C GLU A 35 7.42 -8.56 27.46
N GLU A 36 6.52 -8.10 28.33
CA GLU A 36 5.14 -7.75 28.00
C GLU A 36 4.99 -6.43 27.25
N ALA A 37 5.99 -5.52 27.34
CA ALA A 37 6.02 -4.29 26.56
C ALA A 37 6.21 -4.61 25.07
N VAL A 38 5.08 -4.98 24.46
CA VAL A 38 4.73 -5.17 23.07
C VAL A 38 5.81 -4.72 22.10
N ASP A 39 6.33 -5.69 21.36
CA ASP A 39 7.20 -5.53 20.20
C ASP A 39 6.78 -4.30 19.36
N PRO A 40 7.65 -3.29 19.15
CA PRO A 40 7.30 -2.09 18.42
C PRO A 40 6.78 -2.38 17.00
N VAL A 41 7.15 -3.53 16.44
CA VAL A 41 6.65 -4.03 15.15
C VAL A 41 5.15 -4.34 15.20
N ASN A 42 4.67 -4.95 16.28
CA ASN A 42 3.25 -5.29 16.45
C ASN A 42 2.38 -4.07 16.74
N ARG A 43 2.94 -3.01 17.35
CA ARG A 43 2.22 -1.74 17.59
C ARG A 43 1.90 -1.01 16.28
N GLY A 44 2.74 -1.13 15.25
CA GLY A 44 2.46 -0.57 13.92
C GLY A 44 1.28 -1.24 13.21
N ASN A 45 1.11 -2.55 13.40
CA ASN A 45 0.02 -3.34 12.79
C ASN A 45 -1.34 -3.13 13.46
N ALA A 46 -1.37 -2.56 14.67
CA ALA A 46 -2.62 -2.21 15.38
C ALA A 46 -3.19 -0.84 14.96
N ILE A 47 -2.49 -0.11 14.09
CA ILE A 47 -2.97 1.16 13.55
C ILE A 47 -3.98 0.82 12.45
N ALA A 48 -5.24 1.21 12.67
CA ALA A 48 -6.29 1.02 11.68
C ALA A 48 -5.89 1.71 10.36
N PRO A 49 -6.13 1.07 9.19
CA PRO A 49 -5.84 1.69 7.91
C PRO A 49 -6.65 2.99 7.77
N PRO A 50 -6.11 4.01 7.08
CA PRO A 50 -6.73 5.34 7.01
C PRO A 50 -8.14 5.31 6.40
N GLU A 51 -8.43 4.32 5.56
CA GLU A 51 -9.73 4.07 4.94
C GLU A 51 -10.82 3.66 5.95
N ALA A 52 -10.44 3.11 7.11
CA ALA A 52 -11.35 2.68 8.17
C ALA A 52 -11.61 3.77 9.23
N LEU A 53 -10.98 4.94 9.10
CA LEU A 53 -11.14 6.05 10.05
C LEU A 53 -12.35 6.91 9.66
N HIS A 54 -13.32 7.00 10.56
CA HIS A 54 -14.44 7.92 10.41
C HIS A 54 -14.13 9.27 11.08
N PRO A 55 -14.62 10.38 10.52
CA PRO A 55 -14.46 11.68 11.16
C PRO A 55 -15.21 11.72 12.49
N VAL A 56 -14.60 12.40 13.46
CA VAL A 56 -15.19 12.59 14.79
C VAL A 56 -16.47 13.42 14.65
N PRO A 57 -17.58 13.02 15.30
CA PRO A 57 -18.84 13.75 15.21
C PRO A 57 -18.65 15.21 15.64
N GLY A 58 -19.02 16.15 14.76
CA GLY A 58 -18.90 17.60 14.98
C GLY A 58 -17.73 18.27 14.25
N THR A 59 -16.80 17.51 13.66
CA THR A 59 -15.74 18.08 12.84
C THR A 59 -16.25 18.37 11.43
N LYS A 60 -16.17 19.63 10.99
CA LYS A 60 -16.44 20.01 9.59
C LYS A 60 -15.27 19.53 8.73
N VAL A 61 -15.40 18.32 8.20
CA VAL A 61 -14.47 17.82 7.18
C VAL A 61 -14.82 18.52 5.88
N ALA A 62 -13.88 19.28 5.32
CA ALA A 62 -14.01 19.70 3.93
C ALA A 62 -13.93 18.40 3.11
N ASN A 63 -15.03 18.01 2.46
CA ASN A 63 -15.03 16.92 1.49
C ASN A 63 -14.18 17.34 0.29
N LEU A 64 -12.86 17.22 0.41
CA LEU A 64 -11.93 17.14 -0.70
C LEU A 64 -11.96 15.69 -1.22
N MET A 65 -13.14 15.18 -1.55
CA MET A 65 -13.21 14.15 -2.56
C MET A 65 -12.94 14.87 -3.87
N GLU A 66 -11.68 14.91 -4.27
CA GLU A 66 -11.40 15.04 -5.70
C GLU A 66 -12.24 13.97 -6.40
N PRO A 67 -13.02 14.31 -7.44
CA PRO A 67 -13.80 13.32 -8.15
C PRO A 67 -12.82 12.21 -8.53
N ALA A 68 -13.13 10.97 -8.16
CA ALA A 68 -12.33 9.83 -8.57
C ALA A 68 -12.18 9.95 -10.08
N ASP A 69 -10.97 10.28 -10.55
CA ASP A 69 -10.72 10.49 -11.96
C ASP A 69 -11.31 9.28 -12.68
N ASP A 70 -12.18 9.51 -13.68
CA ASP A 70 -12.82 8.46 -14.49
C ASP A 70 -11.80 7.82 -15.44
N LEU A 71 -10.72 7.35 -14.83
CA LEU A 71 -9.64 6.66 -15.48
C LEU A 71 -9.98 5.18 -15.50
N PRO A 72 -9.70 4.49 -16.62
CA PRO A 72 -9.83 3.06 -16.67
C PRO A 72 -8.99 2.38 -15.58
N PRO A 73 -9.37 1.18 -15.13
CA PRO A 73 -8.62 0.43 -14.14
C PRO A 73 -7.23 0.09 -14.65
N GLN A 74 -6.26 0.02 -13.74
CA GLN A 74 -4.91 -0.47 -14.05
C GLN A 74 -4.98 -1.95 -14.38
N VAL A 75 -4.28 -2.36 -15.43
CA VAL A 75 -4.28 -3.74 -15.94
C VAL A 75 -2.85 -4.20 -16.16
N SER A 76 -2.57 -5.46 -15.86
CA SER A 76 -1.31 -6.11 -16.20
C SER A 76 -1.26 -6.47 -17.70
N PRO A 77 -0.05 -6.68 -18.29
CA PRO A 77 0.08 -7.05 -19.70
C PRO A 77 -0.69 -8.32 -20.09
N ASP A 78 -0.81 -9.28 -19.17
CA ASP A 78 -1.55 -10.52 -19.38
C ASP A 78 -3.07 -10.27 -19.39
N GLU A 79 -3.57 -9.41 -18.49
CA GLU A 79 -4.99 -9.03 -18.42
C GLU A 79 -5.42 -8.18 -19.62
N VAL A 80 -4.53 -7.32 -20.12
CA VAL A 80 -4.75 -6.50 -21.32
C VAL A 80 -5.21 -7.38 -22.48
N ARG A 81 -4.54 -8.52 -22.70
CA ARG A 81 -4.90 -9.44 -23.77
C ARG A 81 -6.32 -10.00 -23.60
N GLY A 82 -6.66 -10.46 -22.40
CA GLY A 82 -7.99 -11.00 -22.12
C GLY A 82 -9.12 -9.96 -22.20
N VAL A 83 -8.83 -8.69 -21.92
CA VAL A 83 -9.79 -7.59 -22.12
C VAL A 83 -9.94 -7.27 -23.61
N LEU A 84 -8.84 -7.23 -24.37
CA LEU A 84 -8.87 -6.95 -25.81
C LEU A 84 -9.56 -8.06 -26.60
N ASP A 85 -9.31 -9.33 -26.26
CA ASP A 85 -9.99 -10.46 -26.90
C ASP A 85 -11.51 -10.40 -26.67
N ARG A 86 -11.94 -10.01 -25.47
CA ARG A 86 -13.36 -9.76 -25.17
C ARG A 86 -13.92 -8.58 -25.97
N ALA A 87 -13.21 -7.45 -26.00
CA ALA A 87 -13.64 -6.27 -26.73
C ALA A 87 -13.79 -6.56 -28.25
N MET A 88 -12.84 -7.27 -28.85
CA MET A 88 -12.90 -7.69 -30.25
C MET A 88 -14.07 -8.65 -30.51
N SER A 89 -14.41 -9.52 -29.55
CA SER A 89 -15.56 -10.43 -29.70
C SER A 89 -16.92 -9.72 -29.65
N LEU A 90 -16.98 -8.56 -28.99
CA LEU A 90 -18.18 -7.75 -28.83
C LEU A 90 -18.24 -6.58 -29.83
N ASP A 91 -17.23 -6.42 -30.69
CA ASP A 91 -17.02 -5.25 -31.55
C ASP A 91 -17.09 -3.90 -30.80
N SER A 92 -16.74 -3.91 -29.50
CA SER A 92 -16.81 -2.74 -28.62
C SER A 92 -15.53 -1.90 -28.67
N ASP A 93 -15.70 -0.60 -28.45
CA ASP A 93 -14.57 0.31 -28.34
C ASP A 93 -13.90 0.17 -26.96
N VAL A 94 -12.63 0.53 -26.87
CA VAL A 94 -11.86 0.39 -25.63
C VAL A 94 -11.19 1.70 -25.30
N GLN A 95 -11.42 2.18 -24.09
CA GLN A 95 -10.74 3.33 -23.52
C GLN A 95 -9.44 2.85 -22.86
N MET A 96 -8.32 3.41 -23.28
CA MET A 96 -7.00 3.01 -22.78
C MET A 96 -6.12 4.20 -22.43
N VAL A 97 -5.19 3.99 -21.50
CA VAL A 97 -4.07 4.90 -21.26
C VAL A 97 -2.80 4.26 -21.79
N TYR A 98 -2.21 4.86 -22.82
CA TYR A 98 -1.02 4.39 -23.50
C TYR A 98 0.20 5.24 -23.17
N HIS A 99 1.32 4.58 -22.85
CA HIS A 99 2.59 5.24 -22.59
C HIS A 99 3.44 5.36 -23.87
N ALA A 100 3.44 6.54 -24.47
CA ALA A 100 4.17 6.82 -25.69
C ALA A 100 5.70 6.82 -25.48
N LYS A 101 6.46 6.70 -26.58
CA LYS A 101 7.94 6.67 -26.52
C LYS A 101 8.57 7.95 -25.97
N ASN A 102 7.87 9.07 -26.09
CA ASN A 102 8.27 10.37 -25.57
C ASN A 102 7.98 10.54 -24.07
N GLY A 103 7.46 9.51 -23.39
CA GLY A 103 7.10 9.56 -21.97
C GLY A 103 5.74 10.20 -21.68
N GLN A 104 4.98 10.56 -22.72
CA GLN A 104 3.63 11.10 -22.54
C GLN A 104 2.62 9.97 -22.33
N ARG A 105 1.67 10.19 -21.41
CA ARG A 105 0.49 9.36 -21.23
C ARG A 105 -0.62 9.88 -22.12
N LEU A 106 -1.10 9.03 -23.02
CA LEU A 106 -2.18 9.35 -23.94
C LEU A 106 -3.42 8.57 -23.55
N THR A 107 -4.50 9.27 -23.24
CA THR A 107 -5.85 8.69 -23.11
C THR A 107 -6.43 8.56 -24.51
N LEU A 108 -6.75 7.35 -24.94
CA LEU A 108 -7.21 7.06 -26.30
C LEU A 108 -8.47 6.21 -26.26
N LEU A 109 -9.39 6.48 -27.19
CA LEU A 109 -10.51 5.60 -27.49
C LEU A 109 -10.20 4.84 -28.79
N VAL A 110 -10.07 3.53 -28.70
CA VAL A 110 -9.60 2.70 -29.82
C VAL A 110 -10.58 1.57 -30.07
N GLN A 111 -10.95 1.37 -31.34
CA GLN A 111 -11.64 0.16 -31.78
C GLN A 111 -10.60 -0.92 -32.10
N PRO A 112 -10.51 -2.00 -31.31
CA PRO A 112 -9.55 -3.06 -31.50
C PRO A 112 -9.93 -3.89 -32.73
N GLN A 113 -8.97 -4.18 -33.62
CA GLN A 113 -9.22 -4.98 -34.82
C GLN A 113 -8.54 -6.33 -34.79
N ARG A 114 -7.26 -6.36 -34.37
CA ARG A 114 -6.49 -7.60 -34.24
C ARG A 114 -5.29 -7.43 -33.33
N LEU A 115 -4.83 -8.55 -32.79
CA LEU A 115 -3.51 -8.69 -32.18
C LEU A 115 -2.49 -9.17 -33.22
N ALA A 116 -1.28 -8.63 -33.16
CA ALA A 116 -0.16 -9.02 -34.00
C ALA A 116 1.13 -9.02 -33.19
N PHE A 117 2.24 -9.43 -33.80
CA PHE A 117 3.57 -9.32 -33.22
C PHE A 117 4.44 -8.41 -34.07
N LYS A 118 5.15 -7.49 -33.42
CA LYS A 118 6.20 -6.66 -34.05
C LYS A 118 7.54 -7.10 -33.49
N ALA A 119 8.27 -7.89 -34.27
CA ALA A 119 9.41 -8.66 -33.78
C ALA A 119 8.99 -9.56 -32.60
N GLU A 120 9.53 -9.33 -31.40
CA GLU A 120 9.23 -10.13 -30.21
C GLU A 120 8.11 -9.52 -29.34
N SER A 121 7.66 -8.30 -29.64
CA SER A 121 6.67 -7.60 -28.81
C SER A 121 5.25 -7.79 -29.35
N PRO A 122 4.28 -8.19 -28.49
CA PRO A 122 2.88 -8.23 -28.88
C PRO A 122 2.34 -6.80 -29.06
N VAL A 123 1.56 -6.60 -30.13
CA VAL A 123 0.97 -5.31 -30.48
C VAL A 123 -0.52 -5.44 -30.79
N LEU A 124 -1.30 -4.44 -30.36
CA LEU A 124 -2.67 -4.22 -30.76
C LEU A 124 -2.68 -3.34 -32.00
N VAL A 125 -3.42 -3.77 -33.01
CA VAL A 125 -3.74 -2.94 -34.18
C VAL A 125 -5.21 -2.55 -34.07
N GLY A 126 -5.48 -1.24 -34.04
CA GLY A 126 -6.83 -0.71 -33.88
C GLY A 126 -7.02 0.61 -34.63
N LEU A 127 -8.28 1.03 -34.74
CA LEU A 127 -8.66 2.34 -35.24
C LEU A 127 -8.77 3.30 -34.06
N ASP A 128 -7.97 4.36 -34.07
CA ASP A 128 -8.10 5.46 -33.10
C ASP A 128 -9.36 6.27 -33.47
N ARG A 129 -10.32 6.38 -32.55
CA ARG A 129 -11.60 7.05 -32.80
C ARG A 129 -11.47 8.56 -32.85
N ASP A 130 -10.48 9.12 -32.17
CA ASP A 130 -10.28 10.57 -32.11
C ASP A 130 -9.66 11.08 -33.42
N GLU A 131 -8.67 10.37 -33.93
CA GLU A 131 -7.97 10.77 -35.16
C GLU A 131 -8.50 10.09 -36.43
N GLY A 132 -9.30 9.02 -36.29
CA GLY A 132 -9.81 8.25 -37.42
C GLY A 132 -8.73 7.45 -38.17
N GLU A 133 -7.55 7.29 -37.57
CA GLU A 133 -6.41 6.62 -38.18
C GLU A 133 -6.13 5.26 -37.55
N ARG A 134 -5.63 4.34 -38.38
CA ARG A 134 -5.23 3.02 -37.91
C ARG A 134 -3.87 3.11 -37.23
N ARG A 135 -3.82 2.77 -35.95
CA ARG A 135 -2.62 2.84 -35.12
C ARG A 135 -2.25 1.48 -34.53
N THR A 136 -0.99 1.37 -34.13
CA THR A 136 -0.42 0.16 -33.52
C THR A 136 0.13 0.49 -32.14
N PHE A 137 -0.32 -0.25 -31.13
CA PHE A 137 0.00 -0.04 -29.73
C PHE A 137 0.71 -1.27 -29.18
N VAL A 138 1.85 -1.10 -28.49
CA VAL A 138 2.53 -2.21 -27.82
C VAL A 138 1.80 -2.54 -26.53
N LEU A 139 1.47 -3.81 -26.29
CA LEU A 139 0.65 -4.21 -25.13
C LEU A 139 1.29 -3.83 -23.80
N ASP A 140 2.61 -4.01 -23.65
CA ASP A 140 3.35 -3.68 -22.42
C ASP A 140 3.33 -2.20 -22.05
N ARG A 141 2.88 -1.34 -22.96
CA ARG A 141 2.79 0.12 -22.75
C ARG A 141 1.36 0.59 -22.44
N ILE A 142 0.41 -0.33 -22.35
CA ILE A 142 -0.96 -0.05 -21.93
C ILE A 142 -0.99 -0.16 -20.41
N GLU A 143 -1.21 0.95 -19.72
CA GLU A 143 -1.25 0.99 -18.25
C GLU A 143 -2.66 0.70 -17.73
N ARG A 144 -3.67 1.22 -18.42
CA ARG A 144 -5.07 1.18 -18.01
C ARG A 144 -5.96 0.87 -19.20
N LEU A 145 -7.00 0.08 -18.98
CA LEU A 145 -7.89 -0.39 -20.04
C LEU A 145 -9.30 -0.65 -19.51
N ARG A 146 -10.32 -0.17 -20.23
CA ARG A 146 -11.75 -0.45 -19.98
C ARG A 146 -12.50 -0.58 -21.30
N ILE A 147 -13.39 -1.56 -21.40
CA ILE A 147 -14.31 -1.70 -22.53
C ILE A 147 -15.40 -0.64 -22.38
N VAL A 148 -15.68 0.10 -23.45
CA VAL A 148 -16.79 1.05 -23.53
C VAL A 148 -17.92 0.35 -24.26
N GLU A 149 -19.04 0.14 -23.56
CA GLU A 149 -20.28 -0.43 -24.11
C GLU A 149 -21.00 0.55 -25.05
#